data_AF-A0A167WR89-F1
#
_entry.id   AF-A0A167WR89-F1
#
_cell.length_a   1.000
_cell.length_b   1.000
_cell.length_c   1.000
_cell.angle_alpha   90.00
_cell.angle_beta   90.00
_cell.angle_gamma   90.00
#
_symmetry.space_group_name_H-M   'P 1'
#
loop_
_entity.id
_entity.type
_entity.pdbx_description
1 polymer ?
#
loop_
_entity_poly.entity_id
_entity_poly.type
_entity_poly.pdbx_seq_one_letter_code
_entity_poly.pdbx_strand_id
1 'polypeptide(L)' 'MPTPIFLLLLVLFVGAAGIIVINLTGDPGIDYWDLDGDSKPPSSRLDALRTKPVFYSAGAVLIGAFIAYLMLRH' A
#
# COMPACT_ATOMS: atom_id res chain seq x y z
N MET A 1 -26.82 1.52 -1.20
CA MET A 1 -26.10 0.54 -0.35
C MET A 1 -26.38 0.71 1.16
N PRO A 2 -26.38 -0.38 1.94
CA PRO A 2 -26.37 -0.35 3.41
C PRO A 2 -25.09 0.29 3.99
N THR A 3 -25.22 1.03 5.09
CA THR A 3 -24.09 1.68 5.80
C THR A 3 -22.92 0.75 6.14
N PRO A 4 -23.14 -0.51 6.59
CA PRO A 4 -22.03 -1.41 6.90
C PRO A 4 -21.18 -1.75 5.67
N ILE A 5 -21.82 -1.92 4.50
CA ILE A 5 -21.14 -2.24 3.25
C ILE A 5 -20.30 -1.04 2.78
N PHE A 6 -20.84 0.17 2.91
CA PHE A 6 -20.08 1.38 2.62
C PHE A 6 -18.82 1.49 3.46
N LEU A 7 -18.94 1.32 4.78
CA LEU A 7 -17.81 1.40 5.70
C LEU A 7 -16.75 0.35 5.38
N LEU A 8 -17.17 -0.87 5.04
CA LEU A 8 -16.25 -1.94 4.63
C LEU A 8 -15.47 -1.56 3.36
N LEU A 9 -16.15 -1.04 2.33
CA LEU A 9 -15.50 -0.59 1.10
C LEU A 9 -14.55 0.59 1.34
N LEU A 10 -14.93 1.52 2.21
CA LEU A 10 -14.08 2.66 2.58
C LEU A 10 -12.80 2.18 3.29
N VAL A 11 -12.92 1.27 4.25
CA VAL A 11 -11.78 0.70 4.97
C VAL A 11 -10.85 -0.06 4.03
N LEU A 12 -11.41 -0.87 3.11
CA LEU A 12 -10.62 -1.57 2.10
C LEU A 12 -9.88 -0.59 1.18
N PHE A 13 -10.56 0.48 0.73
CA PHE A 13 -9.98 1.47 -0.15
C PHE A 13 -8.83 2.25 0.53
N VAL A 14 -9.08 2.80 1.72
CA VAL A 14 -8.09 3.57 2.49
C VAL A 14 -6.93 2.66 2.93
N GLY A 15 -7.21 1.45 3.39
CA GLY A 15 -6.18 0.48 3.79
C GLY A 15 -5.27 0.07 2.64
N ALA A 16 -5.85 -0.26 1.49
CA ALA A 16 -5.10 -0.58 0.28
C ALA A 16 -4.24 0.60 -0.19
N ALA A 17 -4.80 1.81 -0.21
CA ALA A 17 -4.06 3.02 -0.55
C ALA A 17 -2.87 3.26 0.40
N GLY A 18 -3.07 3.06 1.70
CA GLY A 18 -2.00 3.18 2.70
C GLY A 18 -0.84 2.20 2.46
N ILE A 19 -1.15 0.94 2.15
CA ILE A 19 -0.13 -0.08 1.84
C ILE A 19 0.64 0.27 0.56
N ILE A 20 -0.04 0.78 -0.46
CA ILE A 20 0.58 1.27 -1.70
C ILE A 20 1.55 2.42 -1.38
N VAL A 21 1.13 3.40 -0.59
CA VAL A 21 1.99 4.51 -0.17
C VAL A 21 3.22 4.01 0.58
N ILE A 22 3.08 3.10 1.54
CA ILE A 22 4.19 2.51 2.30
C ILE A 22 5.22 1.82 1.38
N ASN A 23 4.75 1.17 0.31
CA ASN A 23 5.61 0.53 -0.70
C ASN A 23 6.34 1.58 -1.56
N LEU A 24 5.70 2.69 -1.90
CA LEU A 24 6.27 3.73 -2.76
C LEU A 24 7.23 4.65 -2.01
N THR A 25 6.92 5.04 -0.77
CA THR A 25 7.74 5.95 0.03
C THR A 25 8.82 5.24 0.84
N GLY A 26 9.02 3.95 0.57
CA GLY A 26 9.92 3.10 1.34
C GLY A 26 11.34 3.05 0.87
N ASP A 27 11.64 3.64 -0.28
CA ASP A 27 12.99 3.74 -0.81
C ASP A 27 13.81 4.70 0.06
N PRO A 28 14.87 4.23 0.75
CA PRO A 28 15.74 5.09 1.55
C PRO A 28 16.55 6.08 0.69
N GLY A 29 16.50 5.98 -0.64
CA GLY A 29 17.32 6.78 -1.54
C GLY A 29 18.76 6.26 -1.62
N ILE A 30 19.51 6.78 -2.59
CA ILE A 30 20.92 6.44 -2.77
C ILE A 30 21.75 7.32 -1.82
N ASP A 31 22.51 6.70 -0.92
CA ASP A 31 23.52 7.41 -0.16
C ASP A 31 24.79 7.56 -1.01
N TYR A 32 25.02 8.76 -1.53
CA TYR A 32 26.19 9.06 -2.37
C TYR A 32 27.50 9.12 -1.59
N TRP A 33 27.46 9.09 -0.26
CA TRP A 33 28.63 9.09 0.61
C TRP A 33 29.05 7.68 1.05
N ASP A 34 28.19 6.68 0.87
CA ASP A 34 28.45 5.27 1.17
C ASP A 34 29.16 4.57 -0.02
N LEU A 35 30.39 5.02 -0.30
CA LEU A 35 31.17 4.55 -1.46
C LEU A 35 31.73 3.12 -1.28
N ASP A 36 31.85 2.66 -0.04
CA ASP A 36 32.31 1.31 0.34
C ASP A 36 31.15 0.34 0.60
N GLY A 37 29.91 0.83 0.70
CA GLY A 37 28.70 0.01 0.86
C GLY A 37 28.53 -0.56 2.26
N ASP A 38 29.22 -0.01 3.26
CA ASP A 38 29.16 -0.51 4.64
C ASP A 38 27.89 -0.03 5.36
N SER A 39 27.21 1.00 4.85
CA SER A 39 25.98 1.53 5.40
C SER A 39 24.79 0.63 5.08
N LYS A 40 24.39 -0.21 6.04
CA LYS A 40 23.13 -0.96 5.91
C LYS A 40 21.94 0.01 5.94
N PRO A 41 20.99 -0.10 5.00
CA PRO A 41 19.79 0.71 5.06
C PRO A 41 19.03 0.43 6.37
N PRO A 42 18.45 1.47 7.00
CA PRO A 42 17.75 1.31 8.26
C PRO A 42 16.55 0.37 8.07
N SER A 43 16.51 -0.71 8.87
CA SER A 43 15.42 -1.67 8.81
C SER A 43 14.19 -1.13 9.51
N SER A 44 13.05 -1.18 8.82
CA SER A 44 11.75 -0.77 9.34
C SER A 44 10.85 -1.99 9.51
N ARG A 45 9.99 -1.97 10.54
CA ARG A 45 8.95 -2.99 10.70
C ARG A 45 7.97 -3.02 9.51
N LEU A 46 7.90 -1.92 8.75
CA LEU A 46 7.08 -1.82 7.55
C LEU A 46 7.71 -2.48 6.33
N ASP A 47 8.97 -2.89 6.37
CA ASP A 47 9.64 -3.55 5.24
C ASP A 47 8.98 -4.89 4.89
N ALA A 48 8.35 -5.55 5.86
CA ALA A 48 7.54 -6.74 5.62
C ALA A 48 6.35 -6.48 4.67
N LEU A 49 5.83 -5.25 4.63
CA LEU A 49 4.77 -4.84 3.71
C LEU A 49 5.31 -4.37 2.36
N ARG A 50 6.62 -4.14 2.24
CA ARG A 50 7.28 -3.61 1.04
C ARG A 50 7.70 -4.71 0.07
N THR A 51 6.75 -5.57 -0.28
CA THR A 51 6.99 -6.67 -1.22
C THR A 51 6.11 -6.53 -2.45
N LYS A 52 6.63 -6.94 -3.62
CA LYS A 52 5.88 -6.90 -4.89
C LYS A 52 4.50 -7.59 -4.78
N PRO A 53 4.36 -8.77 -4.14
CA PRO A 53 3.06 -9.39 -3.96
C PRO A 53 2.09 -8.53 -3.14
N VAL A 54 2.57 -7.91 -2.06
CA VAL A 54 1.74 -7.02 -1.22
C VAL A 54 1.31 -5.77 -1.99
N PHE A 55 2.22 -5.18 -2.77
CA PHE A 55 1.90 -4.05 -3.63
C PHE A 55 0.82 -4.37 -4.67
N TYR A 56 0.97 -5.47 -5.42
CA TYR A 56 0.00 -5.87 -6.45
C TYR A 56 -1.35 -6.28 -5.86
N SER A 57 -1.34 -6.98 -4.72
CA SER A 57 -2.59 -7.34 -4.03
C SER A 57 -3.31 -6.11 -3.47
N ALA A 58 -2.60 -5.14 -2.90
CA ALA A 58 -3.18 -3.86 -2.50
C ALA A 58 -3.77 -3.11 -3.69
N GLY A 59 -3.08 -3.07 -4.84
CA GLY A 59 -3.62 -2.50 -6.08
C GLY A 59 -4.93 -3.17 -6.53
N ALA A 60 -4.98 -4.50 -6.51
CA ALA A 60 -6.18 -5.26 -6.86
C ALA A 60 -7.34 -4.96 -5.90
N VAL A 61 -7.09 -4.89 -4.58
CA VAL A 61 -8.09 -4.54 -3.58
C VAL A 61 -8.61 -3.11 -3.77
N LEU A 62 -7.73 -2.15 -4.07
CA LEU A 62 -8.10 -0.76 -4.30
C LEU A 62 -9.06 -0.64 -5.50
N ILE A 63 -8.70 -1.23 -6.63
CA ILE A 63 -9.51 -1.22 -7.86
C ILE A 63 -10.82 -1.99 -7.63
N GLY A 64 -10.75 -3.17 -7.00
CA GLY A 64 -11.92 -3.99 -6.71
C GLY A 64 -12.93 -3.29 -5.79
N ALA A 65 -12.45 -2.66 -4.71
CA ALA A 65 -13.28 -1.89 -3.80
C ALA A 65 -13.95 -0.69 -4.51
N PHE A 66 -13.22 -0.01 -5.39
CA PHE A 66 -13.77 1.09 -6.19
C PHE A 66 -14.86 0.61 -7.16
N ILE A 67 -14.61 -0.46 -7.93
CA ILE A 67 -15.60 -1.04 -8.84
C ILE A 67 -16.85 -1.49 -8.07
N ALA A 68 -16.66 -2.21 -6.95
CA ALA A 68 -17.76 -2.68 -6.10
C ALA A 68 -18.61 -1.50 -5.59
N TYR A 69 -17.97 -0.41 -5.16
CA TYR A 69 -18.67 0.82 -4.79
C TYR A 69 -19.49 1.40 -5.95
N LEU A 70 -18.91 1.48 -7.15
CA LEU A 70 -19.63 1.97 -8.33
C LEU A 70 -20.84 1.11 -8.69
N MET A 71 -20.77 -0.21 -8.49
CA MET A 71 -21.89 -1.12 -8.77
C MET A 71 -22.99 -1.05 -7.70
N LEU A 72 -22.62 -0.85 -6.42
CA LEU A 72 -23.55 -0.90 -5.28
C LEU A 72 -24.15 0.46 -4.87
N ARG A 73 -23.64 1.55 -5.44
CA ARG A 73 -24.17 2.91 -5.18
C ARG A 73 -25.48 3.20 -5.91
N HIS A 74 -25.84 2.39 -6.91
CA HIS A 74 -27.15 2.42 -7.58
C HIS A 74 -28.24 1.82 -6.68
#